data_AF-A0A0R3TY46-F1
#
_entry.id   AF-A0A0R3TY46-F1
#
_cell.length_a   1.000
_cell.length_b   1.000
_cell.length_c   1.000
_cell.angle_alpha   90.00
_cell.angle_beta   90.00
_cell.angle_gamma   90.00
#
_symmetry.space_group_name_H-M   'P 1'
#
loop_
_entity.id
_entity.type
_entity.pdbx_description
1 polymer ?
#
loop_
_entity_poly.entity_id
_entity_poly.type
_entity_poly.pdbx_seq_one_letter_code
_entity_poly.pdbx_strand_id
1 'polypeptide(L)'
;MSTSLTDFLNSQIQPSFDVKEQLESLIKSTEHQISSLKRFIFLKESTDVLSKFSFEAENFLKAKDEIQKRLDELTSNVSESLRGGGDIAEAIFPDIINLYSIQSTLRTSERLELISRYRSEVVSARVLGSLEMALSAFGNLSLHIGAHISSTEPLLLPLPSFYVPLLENFVTMFQNTCKKMEVPKIRPPSNWMENGVERLGDQCPWDMNTIRDFRLLFRTLTYIMLPEPKVMSDNAKRVNLSLPVRLLLEPLEKRFLFNFYGNRSTNNPEKPEWYFTEVLTWISINDQWLTWMQDEQLKHVIRPFSSLRGLLSFVVDKISFDLGLLKTPPKPRCEVNLKCRFLFKQIVLVRI
;
A
#
# COMPACT_ATOMS: atom_id res chain seq x y z
N MET A 1 -78.75 19.07 15.18
CA MET A 1 -79.55 17.90 14.77
C MET A 1 -80.10 17.26 16.03
N SER A 2 -81.43 17.19 16.16
CA SER A 2 -82.13 16.80 17.40
C SER A 2 -82.00 15.31 17.65
N THR A 3 -81.09 14.91 18.54
CA THR A 3 -81.21 13.61 19.22
C THR A 3 -82.54 13.60 19.95
N SER A 4 -83.42 12.69 19.56
CA SER A 4 -84.74 12.51 20.16
C SER A 4 -84.56 12.36 21.68
N LEU A 5 -85.31 13.13 22.47
CA LEU A 5 -85.32 13.02 23.95
C LEU A 5 -85.50 11.57 24.41
N THR A 6 -86.19 10.77 23.60
CA THR A 6 -86.42 9.35 23.81
C THR A 6 -85.14 8.52 23.76
N ASP A 7 -84.20 8.82 22.86
CA ASP A 7 -82.94 8.06 22.72
C ASP A 7 -81.99 8.34 23.89
N PHE A 8 -81.97 9.58 24.37
CA PHE A 8 -81.19 9.97 25.54
C PHE A 8 -81.72 9.28 26.81
N LEU A 9 -83.04 9.29 27.04
CA LEU A 9 -83.66 8.60 28.18
C LEU A 9 -83.41 7.09 28.15
N ASN A 10 -83.52 6.46 26.98
CA ASN A 10 -83.25 5.03 26.80
C ASN A 10 -81.77 4.66 27.03
N SER A 11 -80.83 5.59 26.82
CA SER A 11 -79.40 5.36 27.09
C SER A 11 -79.03 5.42 28.57
N GLN A 12 -79.84 6.09 29.39
CA GLN A 12 -79.55 6.36 30.81
C GLN A 12 -80.41 5.54 31.78
N ILE A 13 -81.58 5.06 31.35
CA ILE A 13 -82.53 4.29 32.18
C ILE A 13 -82.58 2.86 31.66
N GLN A 14 -82.19 1.88 32.49
CA GLN A 14 -82.33 0.46 32.13
C GLN A 14 -83.70 -0.07 32.59
N PRO A 15 -84.38 -0.93 31.79
CA PRO A 15 -85.67 -1.51 32.14
C PRO A 15 -85.50 -2.57 33.24
N SER A 16 -85.36 -2.11 34.47
CA SER A 16 -85.33 -2.91 35.69
C SER A 16 -86.40 -2.40 36.66
N PHE A 17 -86.72 -3.14 37.72
CA PHE A 17 -87.85 -2.86 38.62
C PHE A 17 -87.77 -1.52 39.38
N ASP A 18 -86.71 -0.72 39.20
CA ASP A 18 -86.46 0.53 39.93
C ASP A 18 -86.25 1.76 39.04
N VAL A 19 -87.06 1.86 37.98
CA VAL A 19 -87.06 3.03 37.05
C VAL A 19 -87.30 4.35 37.78
N LYS A 20 -88.04 4.33 38.91
CA LYS A 20 -88.35 5.53 39.68
C LYS A 20 -87.11 6.12 40.36
N GLU A 21 -86.31 5.30 41.05
CA GLU A 21 -85.06 5.79 41.67
C GLU A 21 -84.04 6.28 40.62
N GLN A 22 -83.99 5.61 39.46
CA GLN A 22 -83.12 6.05 38.35
C GLN A 22 -83.53 7.40 37.79
N LEU A 23 -84.84 7.63 37.59
CA LEU A 23 -85.36 8.94 37.18
C LEU A 23 -85.09 10.02 38.22
N GLU A 24 -85.28 9.73 39.51
CA GLU A 24 -85.01 10.69 40.58
C GLU A 24 -83.52 11.06 40.68
N SER A 25 -82.62 10.08 40.50
CA SER A 25 -81.17 10.31 40.40
C SER A 25 -80.79 11.15 39.18
N LEU A 26 -81.37 10.85 38.02
CA LEU A 26 -81.13 11.59 36.78
C LEU A 26 -81.63 13.04 36.89
N ILE A 27 -82.80 13.24 37.50
CA ILE A 27 -83.37 14.56 37.81
C ILE A 27 -82.42 15.30 38.75
N LYS A 28 -81.94 14.68 39.83
CA LYS A 28 -80.97 15.31 40.74
C LYS A 28 -79.66 15.68 40.05
N SER A 29 -79.15 14.81 39.19
CA SER A 29 -77.92 15.04 38.43
C SER A 29 -78.10 16.18 37.43
N THR A 30 -79.21 16.19 36.69
CA THR A 30 -79.53 17.27 35.75
C THR A 30 -79.84 18.58 36.48
N GLU A 31 -80.51 18.58 37.62
CA GLU A 31 -80.68 19.75 38.48
C GLU A 31 -79.35 20.28 39.01
N HIS A 32 -78.41 19.38 39.35
CA HIS A 32 -77.08 19.77 39.77
C HIS A 32 -76.25 20.36 38.62
N GLN A 33 -76.33 19.79 37.42
CA GLN A 33 -75.72 20.33 36.22
C GLN A 33 -76.34 21.68 35.83
N ILE A 34 -77.67 21.81 35.87
CA ILE A 34 -78.39 23.07 35.65
C ILE A 34 -77.98 24.09 36.71
N SER A 35 -77.79 23.71 37.97
CA SER A 35 -77.34 24.62 39.04
C SER A 35 -75.89 25.06 38.86
N SER A 36 -75.03 24.15 38.39
CA SER A 36 -73.63 24.44 38.07
C SER A 36 -73.53 25.37 36.86
N LEU A 37 -74.30 25.10 35.79
CA LEU A 37 -74.42 25.98 34.63
C LEU A 37 -75.06 27.32 34.98
N LYS A 38 -76.07 27.34 35.86
CA LYS A 38 -76.63 28.58 36.40
C LYS A 38 -75.59 29.37 37.18
N ARG A 39 -74.70 28.74 37.97
CA ARG A 39 -73.55 29.45 38.58
C ARG A 39 -72.62 30.06 37.52
N PHE A 40 -72.37 29.35 36.42
CA PHE A 40 -71.58 29.89 35.30
C PHE A 40 -72.29 31.05 34.57
N ILE A 41 -73.61 31.01 34.43
CA ILE A 41 -74.42 32.02 33.72
C ILE A 41 -74.76 33.24 34.62
N PHE A 42 -74.95 33.04 35.93
CA PHE A 42 -75.28 34.09 36.92
C PHE A 42 -74.05 34.72 37.58
N LEU A 43 -72.84 34.42 37.12
CA LEU A 43 -71.68 35.27 37.40
C LEU A 43 -71.93 36.64 36.75
N LYS A 44 -72.62 37.52 37.47
CA LYS A 44 -72.96 38.89 37.05
C LYS A 44 -71.72 39.78 36.86
N GLU A 45 -70.55 39.28 37.24
CA GLU A 45 -69.23 39.89 37.03
C GLU A 45 -68.47 39.27 35.83
N SER A 46 -68.97 38.20 35.19
CA SER A 46 -68.23 37.47 34.15
C SER A 46 -68.48 37.94 32.72
N THR A 47 -69.27 38.98 32.47
CA THR A 47 -69.29 39.58 31.12
C THR A 47 -67.90 40.07 30.73
N ASP A 48 -67.13 40.57 31.70
CA ASP A 48 -65.75 41.04 31.48
C ASP A 48 -64.78 39.86 31.33
N VAL A 49 -64.99 38.76 32.06
CA VAL A 49 -64.14 37.55 31.95
C VAL A 49 -64.42 36.78 30.67
N LEU A 50 -65.68 36.63 30.26
CA LEU A 50 -66.08 35.95 29.03
C LEU A 50 -65.75 36.77 27.79
N SER A 51 -65.92 38.11 27.84
CA SER A 51 -65.49 38.98 26.74
C SER A 51 -63.97 38.97 26.59
N LYS A 52 -63.23 38.98 27.70
CA LYS A 52 -61.76 38.88 27.72
C LYS A 52 -61.27 37.51 27.22
N PHE A 53 -61.92 36.42 27.64
CA PHE A 53 -61.64 35.08 27.11
C PHE A 53 -61.94 34.98 25.61
N SER A 54 -63.07 35.52 25.15
CA SER A 54 -63.42 35.53 23.73
C SER A 54 -62.46 36.39 22.91
N PHE A 55 -62.03 37.54 23.45
CA PHE A 55 -61.05 38.41 22.83
C PHE A 55 -59.66 37.76 22.77
N GLU A 56 -59.22 37.09 23.83
CA GLU A 56 -57.98 36.32 23.84
C GLU A 56 -58.04 35.12 22.89
N ALA A 57 -59.18 34.41 22.80
CA ALA A 57 -59.38 33.32 21.86
C ALA A 57 -59.36 33.80 20.40
N GLU A 58 -59.98 34.94 20.08
CA GLU A 58 -59.89 35.56 18.76
C GLU A 58 -58.47 36.02 18.43
N ASN A 59 -57.76 36.60 19.39
CA ASN A 59 -56.36 37.00 19.19
C ASN A 59 -55.45 35.78 19.01
N PHE A 60 -55.71 34.69 19.74
CA PHE A 60 -54.99 33.44 19.57
C PHE A 60 -55.25 32.82 18.18
N LEU A 61 -56.50 32.83 17.70
CA LEU A 61 -56.84 32.38 16.35
C LEU A 61 -56.16 33.23 15.28
N LYS A 62 -56.18 34.57 15.43
CA LYS A 62 -55.45 35.49 14.53
C LYS A 62 -53.94 35.23 14.55
N ALA A 63 -53.35 35.00 15.73
CA ALA A 63 -51.93 34.70 15.87
C ALA A 63 -51.57 33.34 15.24
N LYS A 64 -52.43 32.33 15.39
CA LYS A 64 -52.28 31.02 14.75
C LYS A 64 -52.31 31.17 13.22
N ASP A 65 -53.26 31.92 12.67
CA ASP A 65 -53.38 32.12 11.23
C ASP A 65 -52.18 32.92 10.66
N GLU A 66 -51.69 33.92 11.40
CA GLU A 66 -50.46 34.67 11.05
C GLU A 66 -49.22 33.76 11.06
N ILE A 67 -49.08 32.89 12.07
CA ILE A 67 -47.98 31.92 12.14
C ILE A 67 -48.07 30.91 11.00
N GLN A 68 -49.27 30.42 10.68
CA GLN A 68 -49.48 29.49 9.57
C GLN A 68 -49.05 30.12 8.23
N LYS A 69 -49.45 31.37 7.98
CA LYS A 69 -49.06 32.10 6.78
C LYS A 69 -47.53 32.25 6.67
N ARG A 70 -46.86 32.60 7.77
CA ARG A 70 -45.38 32.67 7.80
C ARG A 70 -44.72 31.33 7.56
N LEU A 71 -45.31 30.25 8.06
CA LEU A 71 -44.81 28.89 7.83
C LEU A 71 -44.94 28.49 6.36
N ASP A 72 -46.05 28.83 5.72
CA ASP A 72 -46.27 28.57 4.29
C ASP A 72 -45.30 29.37 3.42
N GLU A 73 -45.10 30.66 3.72
CA GLU A 73 -44.11 31.52 3.07
C GLU A 73 -42.68 30.97 3.24
N LEU A 74 -42.31 30.57 4.45
CA LEU A 74 -40.99 29.97 4.73
C LEU A 74 -40.80 28.66 3.97
N THR A 75 -41.83 27.81 3.92
CA THR A 75 -41.78 26.53 3.20
C THR A 75 -41.58 26.75 1.70
N SER A 76 -42.28 27.73 1.12
CA SER A 76 -42.10 28.13 -0.27
C SER A 76 -40.67 28.61 -0.53
N ASN A 77 -40.16 29.53 0.29
CA ASN A 77 -38.81 30.08 0.15
C ASN A 77 -37.71 29.02 0.27
N VAL A 78 -37.88 28.06 1.19
CA VAL A 78 -36.95 26.92 1.34
C VAL A 78 -36.99 26.03 0.11
N SER A 79 -38.17 25.75 -0.45
CA SER A 79 -38.30 24.91 -1.65
C SER A 79 -37.69 25.57 -2.89
N GLU A 80 -37.87 26.89 -3.09
CA GLU A 80 -37.22 27.64 -4.16
C GLU A 80 -35.70 27.68 -3.98
N SER A 81 -35.21 27.88 -2.74
CA SER A 81 -33.78 27.87 -2.44
C SER A 81 -33.14 26.51 -2.70
N LEU A 82 -33.83 25.41 -2.34
CA LEU A 82 -33.37 24.05 -2.62
C LEU A 82 -33.34 23.76 -4.12
N ARG A 83 -34.34 24.23 -4.88
CA ARG A 83 -34.39 24.07 -6.33
C ARG A 83 -33.27 24.85 -7.02
N GLY A 84 -33.07 26.11 -6.65
CA GLY A 84 -31.95 26.91 -7.14
C GLY A 84 -30.59 26.31 -6.78
N GLY A 85 -30.46 25.75 -5.58
CA GLY A 85 -29.26 24.98 -5.18
C GLY A 85 -29.05 23.72 -6.01
N GLY A 86 -30.13 23.00 -6.35
CA GLY A 86 -30.11 21.83 -7.24
C GLY A 86 -29.67 22.18 -8.66
N ASP A 87 -30.23 23.23 -9.24
CA ASP A 87 -29.88 23.71 -10.59
C ASP A 87 -28.39 24.13 -10.66
N ILE A 88 -27.89 24.80 -9.61
CA ILE A 88 -26.47 25.17 -9.48
C ILE A 88 -25.60 23.91 -9.34
N ALA A 89 -26.03 22.94 -8.54
CA ALA A 89 -25.30 21.69 -8.35
C ALA A 89 -25.22 20.88 -9.65
N GLU A 90 -26.32 20.76 -10.40
CA GLU A 90 -26.34 20.10 -11.71
C GLU A 90 -25.43 20.80 -12.73
N ALA A 91 -25.32 22.13 -12.66
CA ALA A 91 -24.41 22.88 -13.52
C ALA A 91 -22.92 22.67 -13.12
N ILE A 92 -22.60 22.64 -11.82
CA ILE A 92 -21.22 22.60 -11.32
C ILE A 92 -20.65 21.18 -11.21
N PHE A 93 -21.47 20.16 -10.92
CA PHE A 93 -20.98 18.78 -10.72
C PHE A 93 -20.22 18.22 -11.92
N PRO A 94 -20.68 18.38 -13.18
CA PRO A 94 -19.92 17.96 -14.36
C PRO A 94 -18.53 18.60 -14.43
N ASP A 95 -18.43 19.89 -14.11
CA ASP A 95 -17.16 20.62 -14.09
C ASP A 95 -16.23 20.11 -12.99
N ILE A 96 -16.75 19.80 -11.80
CA ILE A 96 -15.97 19.18 -10.71
C ILE A 96 -15.43 17.82 -11.16
N ILE A 97 -16.27 16.97 -11.77
CA ILE A 97 -15.84 15.65 -12.28
C ILE A 97 -14.78 15.82 -13.36
N ASN A 98 -14.97 16.77 -14.28
CA ASN A 98 -14.01 17.07 -15.32
C ASN A 98 -12.68 17.58 -14.75
N LEU A 99 -12.72 18.45 -13.73
CA LEU A 99 -11.53 18.94 -13.04
C LEU A 99 -10.74 17.80 -12.40
N TYR A 100 -11.41 16.84 -11.74
CA TYR A 100 -10.75 15.64 -11.23
C TYR A 100 -10.13 14.78 -12.34
N SER A 101 -10.81 14.63 -13.48
CA SER A 101 -10.31 13.90 -14.64
C SER A 101 -9.06 14.56 -15.24
N ILE A 102 -9.10 15.88 -15.43
CA ILE A 102 -7.96 16.68 -15.91
C ILE A 102 -6.80 16.58 -14.92
N GLN A 103 -7.06 16.69 -13.62
CA GLN A 103 -6.02 16.59 -12.59
C GLN A 103 -5.34 15.21 -12.61
N SER A 104 -6.11 14.13 -12.79
CA SER A 104 -5.58 12.77 -12.93
C SER A 104 -4.70 12.63 -14.19
N THR A 105 -5.17 13.20 -15.30
CA THR A 105 -4.45 13.18 -16.59
C THR A 105 -3.15 13.97 -16.51
N LEU A 106 -3.19 15.16 -15.91
CA LEU A 106 -2.02 16.02 -15.69
C LEU A 106 -0.94 15.29 -14.89
N ARG A 107 -1.29 14.72 -13.73
CA ARG A 107 -0.37 13.93 -12.89
C ARG A 107 0.27 12.78 -13.68
N THR A 108 -0.52 12.11 -14.52
CA THR A 108 -0.04 11.02 -15.37
C THR A 108 0.94 11.52 -16.44
N SER A 109 0.67 12.68 -17.04
CA SER A 109 1.51 13.31 -18.06
C SER A 109 2.84 13.80 -17.47
N GLU A 110 2.81 14.54 -16.36
CA GLU A 110 4.01 15.02 -15.65
C GLU A 110 4.95 13.85 -15.30
N ARG A 111 4.37 12.72 -14.88
CA ARG A 111 5.12 11.48 -14.62
C ARG A 111 5.81 10.94 -15.87
N LEU A 112 5.09 10.85 -16.99
CA LEU A 112 5.65 10.34 -18.24
C LEU A 112 6.76 11.25 -18.77
N GLU A 113 6.59 12.56 -18.63
CA GLU A 113 7.60 13.56 -18.99
C GLU A 113 8.87 13.36 -18.17
N LEU A 114 8.76 13.21 -16.84
CA LEU A 114 9.92 13.04 -15.97
C LEU A 114 10.64 11.70 -16.21
N ILE A 115 9.89 10.62 -16.45
CA ILE A 115 10.44 9.33 -16.87
C ILE A 115 11.18 9.46 -18.21
N SER A 116 10.61 10.20 -19.16
CA SER A 116 11.23 10.47 -20.47
C SER A 116 12.52 11.28 -20.34
N ARG A 117 12.52 12.29 -19.47
CA ARG A 117 13.69 13.11 -19.16
C ARG A 117 14.85 12.27 -18.61
N TYR A 118 14.62 11.50 -17.55
CA TYR A 118 15.69 10.66 -17.00
C TYR A 118 16.19 9.61 -18.00
N ARG A 119 15.29 9.04 -18.83
CA ARG A 119 15.71 8.16 -19.92
C ARG A 119 16.64 8.88 -20.90
N SER A 120 16.29 10.10 -21.31
CA SER A 120 17.10 10.92 -22.21
C SER A 120 18.47 11.25 -21.61
N GLU A 121 18.52 11.53 -20.30
CA GLU A 121 19.78 11.76 -19.56
C GLU A 121 20.67 10.51 -19.56
N VAL A 122 20.10 9.31 -19.33
CA VAL A 122 20.83 8.04 -19.43
C VAL A 122 21.40 7.84 -20.84
N VAL A 123 20.60 8.06 -21.89
CA VAL A 123 21.03 7.87 -23.27
C VAL A 123 22.13 8.88 -23.63
N SER A 124 21.94 10.16 -23.31
CA SER A 124 22.90 11.23 -23.56
C SER A 124 24.23 10.97 -22.85
N ALA A 125 24.20 10.59 -21.57
CA ALA A 125 25.41 10.25 -20.82
C ALA A 125 26.19 9.09 -21.43
N ARG A 126 25.48 8.08 -21.98
CA ARG A 126 26.10 6.97 -22.71
C ARG A 126 26.74 7.40 -24.02
N VAL A 127 26.08 8.28 -24.78
CA VAL A 127 26.65 8.86 -26.01
C VAL A 127 27.94 9.63 -25.71
N LEU A 128 27.97 10.35 -24.59
CA LEU A 128 29.16 11.08 -24.11
C LEU A 128 30.24 10.15 -23.51
N GLY A 129 29.99 8.85 -23.40
CA GLY A 129 30.93 7.89 -22.81
C GLY A 129 31.09 8.01 -21.29
N SER A 130 30.20 8.71 -20.59
CA SER A 130 30.28 8.88 -19.13
C SER A 130 29.41 7.86 -18.40
N LEU A 131 30.07 6.82 -17.88
CA LEU A 131 29.42 5.78 -17.07
C LEU A 131 28.79 6.34 -15.80
N GLU A 132 29.48 7.27 -15.13
CA GLU A 132 29.02 7.86 -13.87
C GLU A 132 27.71 8.64 -14.06
N MET A 133 27.65 9.50 -15.08
CA MET A 133 26.43 10.24 -15.39
C MET A 133 25.29 9.29 -15.80
N ALA A 134 25.60 8.25 -16.58
CA ALA A 134 24.60 7.28 -17.02
C ALA A 134 24.01 6.50 -15.83
N LEU A 135 24.85 6.08 -14.88
CA LEU A 135 24.42 5.36 -13.69
C LEU A 135 23.69 6.26 -12.69
N SER A 136 24.13 7.51 -12.54
CA SER A 136 23.42 8.51 -11.71
C SER A 136 22.01 8.77 -12.24
N ALA A 137 21.89 9.05 -13.55
CA ALA A 137 20.59 9.24 -14.20
C ALA A 137 19.71 7.98 -14.12
N PHE A 138 20.30 6.79 -14.26
CA PHE A 138 19.59 5.52 -14.12
C PHE A 138 19.14 5.25 -12.68
N GLY A 139 19.94 5.61 -11.69
CA GLY A 139 19.58 5.57 -10.28
C GLY A 139 18.38 6.46 -9.97
N ASN A 140 18.39 7.70 -10.47
CA ASN A 140 17.28 8.64 -10.33
C ASN A 140 16.00 8.14 -11.03
N LEU A 141 16.13 7.64 -12.27
CA LEU A 141 15.04 6.99 -13.00
C LEU A 141 14.41 5.87 -12.16
N SER A 142 15.26 5.00 -11.62
CA SER A 142 14.84 3.86 -10.81
C SER A 142 14.08 4.35 -9.58
N LEU A 143 14.68 5.24 -8.79
CA LEU A 143 14.06 5.84 -7.59
C LEU A 143 12.70 6.45 -7.90
N HIS A 144 12.59 7.20 -8.99
CA HIS A 144 11.34 7.83 -9.40
C HIS A 144 10.27 6.80 -9.74
N ILE A 145 10.61 5.76 -10.52
CA ILE A 145 9.70 4.66 -10.83
C ILE A 145 9.24 3.95 -9.56
N GLY A 146 10.16 3.65 -8.62
CA GLY A 146 9.86 2.94 -7.39
C GLY A 146 9.00 3.74 -6.39
N ALA A 147 9.26 5.04 -6.23
CA ALA A 147 8.48 5.91 -5.36
C ALA A 147 7.00 5.96 -5.78
N HIS A 148 6.75 6.07 -7.08
CA HIS A 148 5.39 6.18 -7.63
C HIS A 148 4.62 4.86 -7.64
N ILE A 149 5.29 3.72 -7.85
CA ILE A 149 4.66 2.41 -7.71
C ILE A 149 4.18 2.20 -6.26
N SER A 150 4.89 2.75 -5.28
CA SER A 150 4.59 2.56 -3.86
C SER A 150 3.54 3.54 -3.31
N SER A 151 3.36 4.71 -3.92
CA SER A 151 2.51 5.79 -3.42
C SER A 151 1.10 5.84 -4.01
N THR A 152 0.79 4.98 -4.99
CA THR A 152 -0.44 5.11 -5.79
C THR A 152 -1.24 3.81 -5.77
N GLU A 153 -2.20 3.70 -4.84
CA GLU A 153 -3.38 2.87 -5.08
C GLU A 153 -4.29 3.61 -6.10
N PRO A 154 -4.93 2.93 -7.09
CA PRO A 154 -5.01 1.48 -7.31
C PRO A 154 -4.39 1.00 -8.65
N LEU A 155 -3.56 1.78 -9.34
CA LEU A 155 -2.98 1.38 -10.62
C LEU A 155 -1.48 1.10 -10.49
N LEU A 156 -1.13 -0.16 -10.20
CA LEU A 156 0.20 -0.71 -10.43
C LEU A 156 0.52 -0.62 -11.93
N LEU A 157 1.02 0.53 -12.37
CA LEU A 157 1.41 0.74 -13.76
C LEU A 157 2.58 -0.20 -14.11
N PRO A 158 2.56 -0.82 -15.30
CA PRO A 158 3.66 -1.66 -15.74
C PRO A 158 4.94 -0.84 -15.84
N LEU A 159 6.08 -1.48 -15.59
CA LEU A 159 7.37 -0.85 -15.83
C LEU A 159 7.46 -0.36 -17.28
N PRO A 160 8.10 0.79 -17.54
CA PRO A 160 8.39 1.22 -18.89
C PRO A 160 9.15 0.15 -19.67
N SER A 161 8.75 -0.12 -20.90
CA SER A 161 9.31 -1.20 -21.74
C SER A 161 10.83 -1.11 -21.95
N PHE A 162 11.39 0.10 -21.83
CA PHE A 162 12.82 0.36 -21.97
C PHE A 162 13.63 0.12 -20.69
N TYR A 163 12.99 0.00 -19.53
CA TYR A 163 13.69 -0.09 -18.25
C TYR A 163 14.50 -1.38 -18.13
N VAL A 164 13.87 -2.53 -18.42
CA VAL A 164 14.53 -3.85 -18.33
C VAL A 164 15.74 -3.95 -19.28
N PRO A 165 15.64 -3.55 -20.57
CA PRO A 165 16.82 -3.50 -21.45
C PRO A 165 17.96 -2.61 -20.93
N LEU A 166 17.66 -1.47 -20.28
CA LEU A 166 18.70 -0.63 -19.67
C LEU A 166 19.37 -1.33 -18.48
N LEU A 167 18.57 -1.95 -17.61
CA LEU A 167 19.09 -2.73 -16.48
C LEU A 167 19.97 -3.90 -16.97
N GLU A 168 19.50 -4.65 -17.97
CA GLU A 168 20.27 -5.74 -18.59
C GLU A 168 21.62 -5.25 -19.13
N ASN A 169 21.67 -4.05 -19.72
CA ASN A 169 22.91 -3.46 -20.20
C ASN A 169 23.90 -3.22 -19.04
N PHE A 170 23.46 -2.58 -17.96
CA PHE A 170 24.33 -2.33 -16.79
C PHE A 170 24.74 -3.63 -16.07
N VAL A 171 23.86 -4.62 -16.00
CA VAL A 171 24.19 -5.95 -15.47
C VAL A 171 25.26 -6.62 -16.34
N THR A 172 25.14 -6.54 -17.66
CA THR A 172 26.15 -7.07 -18.59
C THR A 172 27.49 -6.35 -18.42
N MET A 173 27.48 -5.02 -18.25
CA MET A 173 28.69 -4.26 -17.95
C MET A 173 29.33 -4.73 -16.64
N PHE A 174 28.54 -4.91 -15.59
CA PHE A 174 29.05 -5.42 -14.30
C PHE A 174 29.65 -6.82 -14.42
N GLN A 175 28.98 -7.74 -15.12
CA GLN A 175 29.51 -9.08 -15.38
C GLN A 175 30.82 -9.03 -16.17
N ASN A 176 30.93 -8.16 -17.18
CA ASN A 176 32.16 -7.99 -17.95
C ASN A 176 33.29 -7.42 -17.08
N THR A 177 32.99 -6.47 -16.20
CA THR A 177 33.97 -5.95 -15.23
C THR A 177 34.42 -7.04 -14.26
N CYS A 178 33.50 -7.86 -13.73
CA CYS A 178 33.85 -9.00 -12.87
C CYS A 178 34.74 -10.02 -13.60
N LYS A 179 34.46 -10.29 -14.88
CA LYS A 179 35.30 -11.17 -15.72
C LYS A 179 36.71 -10.61 -15.91
N LYS A 180 36.85 -9.31 -16.23
CA LYS A 180 38.16 -8.64 -16.34
C LYS A 180 38.95 -8.70 -15.04
N MET A 181 38.24 -8.63 -13.92
CA MET A 181 38.83 -8.71 -12.58
C MET A 181 39.06 -10.15 -12.12
N GLU A 182 38.58 -11.16 -12.85
CA GLU A 182 38.60 -12.58 -12.46
C GLU A 182 37.92 -12.85 -11.10
N VAL A 183 36.81 -12.16 -10.83
CA VAL A 183 36.02 -12.31 -9.58
C VAL A 183 34.61 -12.88 -9.82
N PRO A 184 34.10 -13.72 -8.89
CA PRO A 184 34.86 -14.35 -7.81
C PRO A 184 35.81 -15.42 -8.36
N LYS A 185 36.89 -15.67 -7.62
CA LYS A 185 37.78 -16.81 -7.86
C LYS A 185 37.07 -18.09 -7.45
N ILE A 186 37.08 -19.08 -8.33
CA ILE A 186 36.42 -20.38 -8.15
C ILE A 186 37.44 -21.47 -7.81
N ARG A 187 38.71 -21.27 -8.20
CA ARG A 187 39.81 -22.19 -7.93
C ARG A 187 40.95 -21.42 -7.26
N PRO A 188 41.65 -22.05 -6.31
CA PRO A 188 42.88 -21.46 -5.79
C PRO A 188 43.97 -21.41 -6.88
N PRO A 189 44.89 -20.44 -6.82
CA PRO A 189 46.04 -20.38 -7.71
C PRO A 189 46.97 -21.59 -7.49
N SER A 190 47.73 -21.98 -8.50
CA SER A 190 48.51 -23.23 -8.54
C SER A 190 49.53 -23.42 -7.40
N ASN A 191 49.89 -22.34 -6.70
CA ASN A 191 50.87 -22.27 -5.61
C ASN A 191 50.27 -21.92 -4.22
N TRP A 192 48.95 -22.01 -4.06
CA TRP A 192 48.25 -21.54 -2.86
C TRP A 192 48.59 -22.28 -1.55
N MET A 193 49.01 -23.55 -1.62
CA MET A 193 49.39 -24.34 -0.44
C MET A 193 50.87 -24.19 -0.07
N GLU A 194 51.74 -23.84 -1.02
CA GLU A 194 53.19 -23.75 -0.80
C GLU A 194 53.60 -22.42 -0.17
N ASN A 195 52.86 -21.34 -0.47
CA ASN A 195 53.21 -20.00 0.00
C ASN A 195 52.49 -19.58 1.30
N GLY A 196 51.69 -20.46 1.90
CA GLY A 196 50.76 -20.04 2.96
C GLY A 196 49.87 -18.89 2.49
N VAL A 197 49.24 -18.16 3.41
CA VAL A 197 48.46 -16.96 3.08
C VAL A 197 49.39 -15.78 2.72
N GLU A 198 50.33 -15.98 1.80
CA GLU A 198 50.91 -14.88 1.05
C GLU A 198 49.80 -14.29 0.20
N ARG A 199 49.12 -13.31 0.81
CA ARG A 199 48.31 -12.30 0.14
C ARG A 199 49.04 -11.94 -1.15
N LEU A 200 48.39 -12.03 -2.32
CA LEU A 200 48.90 -11.42 -3.56
C LEU A 200 49.47 -10.06 -3.14
N GLY A 201 50.69 -9.68 -3.50
CA GLY A 201 51.36 -8.52 -2.88
C GLY A 201 50.42 -7.32 -2.67
N ASP A 202 50.61 -6.54 -1.60
CA ASP A 202 49.63 -5.56 -1.06
C ASP A 202 49.01 -4.57 -2.07
N GLN A 203 49.55 -4.49 -3.29
CA GLN A 203 49.06 -3.66 -4.39
C GLN A 203 47.88 -4.31 -5.13
N CYS A 204 46.84 -3.51 -5.36
CA CYS A 204 45.69 -3.91 -6.17
C CYS A 204 46.12 -4.19 -7.62
N PRO A 205 45.79 -5.35 -8.21
CA PRO A 205 46.22 -5.74 -9.56
C PRO A 205 45.40 -5.05 -10.66
N TRP A 206 44.34 -4.33 -10.30
CA TRP A 206 43.43 -3.70 -11.23
C TRP A 206 43.71 -2.21 -11.38
N ASP A 207 43.56 -1.69 -12.59
CA ASP A 207 43.72 -0.27 -12.84
C ASP A 207 42.58 0.56 -12.21
N MET A 208 42.86 1.85 -12.01
CA MET A 208 41.92 2.78 -11.36
C MET A 208 40.56 2.88 -12.09
N ASN A 209 40.51 2.74 -13.42
CA ASN A 209 39.26 2.80 -14.16
C ASN A 209 38.43 1.53 -13.93
N THR A 210 39.05 0.35 -13.96
CA THR A 210 38.35 -0.92 -13.65
C THR A 210 37.77 -0.90 -12.24
N ILE A 211 38.54 -0.45 -11.24
CA ILE A 211 38.08 -0.31 -9.86
C ILE A 211 36.93 0.71 -9.79
N ARG A 212 37.06 1.87 -10.42
CA ARG A 212 36.01 2.90 -10.47
C ARG A 212 34.73 2.35 -11.08
N ASP A 213 34.80 1.71 -12.24
CA ASP A 213 33.65 1.18 -12.97
C ASP A 213 32.95 0.08 -12.15
N PHE A 214 33.71 -0.83 -11.53
CA PHE A 214 33.16 -1.81 -10.60
C PHE A 214 32.41 -1.12 -9.46
N ARG A 215 33.01 -0.10 -8.81
CA ARG A 215 32.38 0.61 -7.69
C ARG A 215 31.06 1.27 -8.10
N LEU A 216 31.06 1.99 -9.22
CA LEU A 216 29.87 2.68 -9.72
C LEU A 216 28.73 1.70 -10.03
N LEU A 217 29.06 0.60 -10.73
CA LEU A 217 28.10 -0.44 -11.08
C LEU A 217 27.58 -1.16 -9.83
N PHE A 218 28.49 -1.58 -8.94
CA PHE A 218 28.14 -2.26 -7.69
C PHE A 218 27.20 -1.41 -6.84
N ARG A 219 27.54 -0.13 -6.63
CA ARG A 219 26.70 0.79 -5.85
C ARG A 219 25.32 0.95 -6.47
N THR A 220 25.26 1.24 -7.76
CA THR A 220 23.97 1.50 -8.45
C THR A 220 23.08 0.26 -8.44
N LEU A 221 23.63 -0.91 -8.77
CA LEU A 221 22.89 -2.17 -8.81
C LEU A 221 22.47 -2.65 -7.40
N THR A 222 23.19 -2.25 -6.34
CA THR A 222 22.84 -2.65 -4.97
C THR A 222 21.46 -2.15 -4.56
N TYR A 223 21.07 -0.96 -5.00
CA TYR A 223 19.79 -0.34 -4.62
C TYR A 223 18.61 -0.81 -5.48
N ILE A 224 18.88 -1.60 -6.53
CA ILE A 224 17.84 -2.14 -7.39
C ILE A 224 17.34 -3.45 -6.78
N MET A 225 16.13 -3.43 -6.22
CA MET A 225 15.45 -4.66 -5.81
C MET A 225 14.67 -5.23 -6.98
N LEU A 226 14.91 -6.50 -7.27
CA LEU A 226 14.09 -7.26 -8.19
C LEU A 226 12.89 -7.82 -7.40
N PRO A 227 11.66 -7.78 -7.94
CA PRO A 227 10.51 -8.42 -7.31
C PRO A 227 10.76 -9.91 -7.17
N GLU A 228 10.77 -10.39 -5.94
CA GLU A 228 10.84 -11.82 -5.67
C GLU A 228 9.51 -12.49 -6.04
N PRO A 229 9.53 -13.66 -6.70
CA PRO A 229 8.31 -14.41 -6.95
C PRO A 229 7.60 -14.71 -5.64
N LYS A 230 6.32 -14.28 -5.51
CA LYS A 230 5.42 -14.55 -4.35
C LYS A 230 5.27 -16.03 -3.96
N VAL A 231 5.85 -16.96 -4.72
CA VAL A 231 5.76 -18.42 -4.55
C VAL A 231 7.10 -19.02 -4.10
N MET A 232 7.86 -18.31 -3.28
CA MET A 232 8.98 -18.95 -2.59
C MET A 232 8.55 -19.33 -1.17
N SER A 233 8.67 -20.61 -0.83
CA SER A 233 8.27 -21.16 0.48
C SER A 233 9.00 -20.46 1.63
N ASP A 234 8.53 -20.65 2.87
CA ASP A 234 9.11 -20.03 4.09
C ASP A 234 10.64 -20.19 4.25
N ASN A 235 11.28 -21.12 3.53
CA ASN A 235 12.73 -21.29 3.51
C ASN A 235 13.49 -20.28 2.64
N ALA A 236 12.82 -19.62 1.70
CA ALA A 236 13.41 -18.60 0.82
C ALA A 236 13.47 -17.20 1.44
N LYS A 237 12.94 -17.02 2.66
CA LYS A 237 13.18 -15.81 3.48
C LYS A 237 14.65 -15.66 3.90
N ARG A 238 15.51 -16.64 3.62
CA ARG A 238 16.92 -16.65 4.02
C ARG A 238 17.79 -15.97 2.96
N VAL A 239 18.13 -14.73 3.30
CA VAL A 239 19.12 -13.82 2.69
C VAL A 239 18.62 -13.07 1.45
N ASN A 240 18.05 -11.87 1.69
CA ASN A 240 17.85 -10.84 0.67
C ASN A 240 19.22 -10.37 0.16
N LEU A 241 19.73 -11.01 -0.90
CA LEU A 241 20.98 -10.65 -1.54
C LEU A 241 20.73 -9.53 -2.56
N SER A 242 21.55 -8.48 -2.50
CA SER A 242 21.50 -7.44 -3.53
C SER A 242 21.89 -8.01 -4.89
N LEU A 243 21.38 -7.38 -5.96
CA LEU A 243 21.65 -7.80 -7.35
C LEU A 243 23.14 -8.05 -7.65
N PRO A 244 24.09 -7.15 -7.33
CA PRO A 244 25.50 -7.39 -7.62
C PRO A 244 26.09 -8.54 -6.80
N VAL A 245 25.60 -8.78 -5.58
CA VAL A 245 26.04 -9.93 -4.77
C VAL A 245 25.52 -11.25 -5.36
N ARG A 246 24.27 -11.28 -5.86
CA ARG A 246 23.75 -12.45 -6.59
C ARG A 246 24.61 -12.77 -7.80
N LEU A 247 24.94 -11.76 -8.61
CA LEU A 247 25.80 -11.92 -9.79
C LEU A 247 27.20 -12.44 -9.43
N LEU A 248 27.77 -11.99 -8.31
CA LEU A 248 29.05 -12.49 -7.81
C LEU A 248 28.93 -13.93 -7.31
N LEU A 249 27.87 -14.30 -6.60
CA LEU A 249 27.73 -15.63 -6.02
C LEU A 249 27.24 -16.70 -7.01
N GLU A 250 26.59 -16.32 -8.11
CA GLU A 250 26.06 -17.22 -9.14
C GLU A 250 27.06 -18.29 -9.62
N PRO A 251 28.31 -17.97 -10.02
CA PRO A 251 29.27 -18.99 -10.43
C PRO A 251 29.64 -19.97 -9.31
N LEU A 252 29.69 -19.51 -8.05
CA LEU A 252 29.98 -20.35 -6.89
C LEU A 252 28.78 -21.26 -6.56
N GLU A 253 27.55 -20.73 -6.62
CA GLU A 253 26.33 -21.51 -6.44
C GLU A 253 26.24 -22.64 -7.49
N LYS A 254 26.47 -22.32 -8.77
CA LYS A 254 26.46 -23.31 -9.85
C LYS A 254 27.45 -24.44 -9.60
N ARG A 255 28.66 -24.10 -9.16
CA ARG A 255 29.68 -25.10 -8.81
C ARG A 255 29.30 -25.93 -7.59
N PHE A 256 28.77 -25.28 -6.55
CA PHE A 256 28.32 -25.95 -5.34
C PHE A 256 27.22 -26.98 -5.65
N LEU A 257 26.19 -26.55 -6.41
CA LEU A 257 25.10 -27.40 -6.85
C LEU A 257 25.60 -28.59 -7.67
N PHE A 258 26.55 -28.34 -8.60
CA PHE A 258 27.13 -29.40 -9.43
C PHE A 258 27.93 -30.44 -8.64
N ASN A 259 28.69 -30.02 -7.62
CA ASN A 259 29.55 -30.91 -6.84
C ASN A 259 28.78 -31.69 -5.76
N PHE A 260 27.78 -31.07 -5.13
CA PHE A 260 27.17 -31.59 -3.90
C PHE A 260 25.71 -32.03 -4.07
N TYR A 261 25.20 -32.06 -5.29
CA TYR A 261 23.90 -32.66 -5.61
C TYR A 261 24.03 -33.65 -6.78
N GLY A 262 23.08 -34.58 -6.89
CA GLY A 262 23.09 -35.64 -7.89
C GLY A 262 24.06 -36.78 -7.56
N ASN A 263 24.58 -37.47 -8.58
CA ASN A 263 25.31 -38.74 -8.42
C ASN A 263 26.84 -38.58 -8.35
N ARG A 264 27.33 -37.42 -7.91
CA ARG A 264 28.78 -37.18 -7.78
C ARG A 264 29.31 -37.87 -6.53
N SER A 265 30.53 -38.39 -6.59
CA SER A 265 31.22 -38.96 -5.43
C SER A 265 31.42 -37.94 -4.30
N THR A 266 31.51 -36.65 -4.65
CA THR A 266 31.60 -35.52 -3.71
C THR A 266 30.27 -35.22 -3.00
N ASN A 267 29.14 -35.73 -3.50
CA ASN A 267 27.86 -35.66 -2.80
C ASN A 267 27.78 -36.79 -1.77
N ASN A 268 28.36 -36.59 -0.58
CA ASN A 268 28.35 -37.57 0.49
C ASN A 268 27.82 -36.94 1.80
N PRO A 269 26.57 -37.25 2.20
CA PRO A 269 25.98 -36.77 3.46
C PRO A 269 26.76 -37.14 4.72
N GLU A 270 27.55 -38.22 4.68
CA GLU A 270 28.40 -38.65 5.82
C GLU A 270 29.65 -37.77 5.97
N LYS A 271 29.96 -36.94 4.97
CA LYS A 271 31.15 -36.08 4.93
C LYS A 271 30.79 -34.60 4.75
N PRO A 272 30.00 -34.01 5.67
CA PRO A 272 29.59 -32.60 5.56
C PRO A 272 30.78 -31.63 5.58
N GLU A 273 31.94 -32.05 6.10
CA GLU A 273 33.19 -31.28 6.07
C GLU A 273 33.62 -30.91 4.65
N TRP A 274 33.24 -31.68 3.63
CA TRP A 274 33.52 -31.35 2.23
C TRP A 274 32.80 -30.08 1.78
N TYR A 275 31.58 -29.86 2.24
CA TYR A 275 30.80 -28.65 1.93
C TYR A 275 31.46 -27.42 2.54
N PHE A 276 31.87 -27.52 3.81
CA PHE A 276 32.57 -26.47 4.53
C PHE A 276 33.94 -26.18 3.92
N THR A 277 34.70 -27.22 3.55
CA THR A 277 36.03 -27.07 2.96
C THR A 277 35.97 -26.29 1.65
N GLU A 278 35.03 -26.60 0.75
CA GLU A 278 34.87 -25.88 -0.52
C GLU A 278 34.49 -24.41 -0.27
N VAL A 279 33.54 -24.14 0.64
CA VAL A 279 33.12 -22.78 0.96
C VAL A 279 34.22 -21.97 1.67
N LEU A 280 34.94 -22.56 2.62
CA LEU A 280 36.08 -21.93 3.29
C LEU A 280 37.22 -21.62 2.32
N THR A 281 37.44 -22.51 1.34
CA THR A 281 38.40 -22.26 0.26
C THR A 281 37.98 -21.03 -0.55
N TRP A 282 36.70 -20.93 -0.96
CA TRP A 282 36.21 -19.77 -1.69
C TRP A 282 36.28 -18.48 -0.87
N ILE A 283 35.98 -18.52 0.42
CA ILE A 283 36.14 -17.36 1.31
C ILE A 283 37.61 -16.92 1.30
N SER A 284 38.53 -17.85 1.54
CA SER A 284 39.96 -17.56 1.67
C SER A 284 40.56 -16.97 0.39
N ILE A 285 40.23 -17.53 -0.79
CA ILE A 285 40.78 -17.05 -2.07
C ILE A 285 40.12 -15.74 -2.56
N ASN A 286 38.98 -15.34 -2.00
CA ASN A 286 38.27 -14.10 -2.35
C ASN A 286 38.38 -13.00 -1.29
N ASP A 287 38.91 -13.29 -0.10
CA ASP A 287 39.03 -12.33 1.01
C ASP A 287 39.86 -11.10 0.65
N GLN A 288 40.94 -11.33 -0.09
CA GLN A 288 41.89 -10.28 -0.42
C GLN A 288 41.31 -9.18 -1.30
N TRP A 289 40.60 -9.54 -2.37
CA TRP A 289 40.05 -8.49 -3.22
C TRP A 289 38.87 -7.78 -2.56
N LEU A 290 38.11 -8.48 -1.70
CA LEU A 290 37.10 -7.84 -0.87
C LEU A 290 37.74 -6.78 0.02
N THR A 291 38.94 -7.04 0.54
CA THR A 291 39.73 -6.07 1.31
C THR A 291 40.11 -4.85 0.46
N TRP A 292 40.66 -5.03 -0.74
CA TRP A 292 40.97 -3.92 -1.65
C TRP A 292 39.75 -3.06 -2.01
N MET A 293 38.57 -3.68 -2.12
CA MET A 293 37.32 -2.97 -2.41
C MET A 293 36.74 -2.25 -1.20
N GLN A 294 37.05 -2.70 0.02
CA GLN A 294 36.51 -2.15 1.27
C GLN A 294 37.22 -0.88 1.73
N ASP A 295 38.46 -0.62 1.30
CA ASP A 295 39.31 0.26 2.11
C ASP A 295 38.89 1.74 2.12
N GLU A 296 38.40 2.31 1.01
CA GLU A 296 38.09 3.76 0.99
C GLU A 296 36.63 4.16 0.73
N GLN A 297 35.80 3.42 -0.02
CA GLN A 297 34.45 3.94 -0.40
C GLN A 297 33.28 2.94 -0.47
N LEU A 298 33.51 1.62 -0.39
CA LEU A 298 32.43 0.64 -0.37
C LEU A 298 32.18 0.00 1.01
N LYS A 299 32.90 0.43 2.06
CA LYS A 299 32.78 -0.08 3.45
C LYS A 299 31.32 -0.18 3.94
N HIS A 300 30.46 0.77 3.55
CA HIS A 300 29.05 0.78 3.94
C HIS A 300 28.12 -0.04 3.04
N VAL A 301 28.53 -0.30 1.79
CA VAL A 301 27.72 -0.93 0.74
C VAL A 301 28.03 -2.42 0.62
N ILE A 302 29.33 -2.78 0.60
CA ILE A 302 29.80 -4.15 0.73
C ILE A 302 29.91 -4.43 2.23
N ARG A 303 28.84 -4.94 2.85
CA ARG A 303 29.01 -5.62 4.13
C ARG A 303 29.58 -7.01 3.82
N PRO A 304 30.83 -7.36 4.16
CA PRO A 304 31.35 -8.72 3.94
C PRO A 304 30.40 -9.81 4.48
N PHE A 305 29.63 -9.47 5.51
CA PHE A 305 28.58 -10.28 6.08
C PHE A 305 27.46 -10.71 5.08
N SER A 306 27.12 -9.94 4.04
CA SER A 306 26.09 -10.35 3.07
C SER A 306 26.61 -11.38 2.08
N SER A 307 27.85 -11.24 1.60
CA SER A 307 28.51 -12.21 0.73
C SER A 307 28.77 -13.54 1.46
N LEU A 308 29.28 -13.45 2.69
CA LEU A 308 29.51 -14.62 3.56
C LEU A 308 28.20 -15.33 3.92
N ARG A 309 27.13 -14.58 4.24
CA ARG A 309 25.80 -15.17 4.45
C ARG A 309 25.28 -15.90 3.21
N GLY A 310 25.54 -15.36 2.02
CA GLY A 310 25.18 -16.01 0.77
C GLY A 310 25.94 -17.32 0.51
N LEU A 311 27.22 -17.39 0.86
CA LEU A 311 27.99 -18.64 0.76
C LEU A 311 27.56 -19.68 1.80
N LEU A 312 27.35 -19.25 3.05
CA LEU A 312 26.90 -20.12 4.12
C LEU A 312 25.50 -20.68 3.87
N SER A 313 24.63 -19.93 3.17
CA SER A 313 23.30 -20.42 2.82
C SER A 313 23.34 -21.60 1.85
N PHE A 314 24.42 -21.80 1.07
CA PHE A 314 24.57 -23.00 0.24
C PHE A 314 24.74 -24.26 1.10
N VAL A 315 25.58 -24.17 2.14
CA VAL A 315 25.84 -25.26 3.07
C VAL A 315 24.59 -25.55 3.90
N VAL A 316 23.92 -24.51 4.41
CA VAL A 316 22.69 -24.65 5.19
C VAL A 316 21.61 -25.37 4.38
N ASP A 317 21.40 -24.98 3.12
CA ASP A 317 20.42 -25.64 2.27
C ASP A 317 20.78 -27.11 2.00
N LYS A 318 22.06 -27.38 1.75
CA LYS A 318 22.56 -28.74 1.50
C LYS A 318 22.40 -29.65 2.70
N ILE A 319 22.80 -29.19 3.89
CA ILE A 319 22.60 -29.92 5.14
C ILE A 319 21.09 -30.13 5.38
N SER A 320 20.27 -29.11 5.15
CA SER A 320 18.82 -29.23 5.32
C SER A 320 18.22 -30.27 4.35
N PHE A 321 18.73 -30.35 3.13
CA PHE A 321 18.34 -31.39 2.17
C PHE A 321 18.80 -32.78 2.59
N ASP A 322 20.06 -32.94 3.02
CA ASP A 322 20.61 -34.23 3.46
C ASP A 322 19.93 -34.77 4.72
N LEU A 323 19.51 -33.88 5.63
CA LEU A 323 18.73 -34.22 6.82
C LEU A 323 17.24 -34.50 6.52
N GLY A 324 16.80 -34.41 5.26
CA GLY A 324 15.41 -34.61 4.87
C GLY A 324 14.46 -33.48 5.27
N LEU A 325 14.98 -32.34 5.74
CA LEU A 325 14.18 -31.15 6.06
C LEU A 325 13.68 -30.44 4.79
N LEU A 326 14.39 -30.61 3.67
CA LEU A 326 13.96 -30.17 2.34
C LEU A 326 13.62 -31.39 1.48
N LYS A 327 12.39 -31.44 0.94
CA LYS A 327 11.93 -32.53 0.07
C LYS A 327 12.62 -32.57 -1.29
N THR A 328 13.12 -31.43 -1.75
CA THR A 328 13.74 -31.26 -3.07
C THR A 328 15.00 -30.40 -2.95
N PRO A 329 15.99 -30.58 -3.83
CA PRO A 329 17.12 -29.68 -3.92
C PRO A 329 16.65 -28.22 -4.06
N PRO A 330 17.35 -27.25 -3.43
CA PRO A 330 17.04 -25.85 -3.59
C PRO A 330 17.21 -25.44 -5.05
N LYS A 331 16.31 -24.57 -5.54
CA LYS A 331 16.50 -23.92 -6.84
C LYS A 331 17.65 -22.91 -6.75
N PRO A 332 18.37 -22.64 -7.84
CA PRO A 332 19.38 -21.58 -7.87
C PRO A 332 18.78 -20.24 -7.44
N ARG A 333 19.38 -19.58 -6.44
CA ARG A 333 18.90 -18.29 -5.89
C ARG A 333 19.68 -17.12 -6.46
N CYS A 334 20.93 -17.34 -6.82
CA CYS A 334 21.81 -16.33 -7.36
C CYS A 334 21.58 -16.10 -8.86
N GLU A 335 20.87 -17.01 -9.55
CA GLU A 335 20.48 -16.83 -10.94
C GLU A 335 19.63 -15.57 -11.11
N VAL A 336 20.08 -14.67 -11.99
CA VAL A 336 19.41 -13.41 -12.30
C VAL A 336 18.72 -13.53 -13.66
N ASN A 337 17.40 -13.76 -13.65
CA ASN A 337 16.59 -13.80 -14.88
C ASN A 337 15.77 -12.50 -15.04
N LEU A 338 16.32 -11.55 -15.81
CA LEU A 338 15.65 -10.27 -16.11
C LEU A 338 14.55 -10.40 -17.18
N LYS A 339 14.46 -11.54 -17.88
CA LYS A 339 13.50 -11.76 -18.98
C LYS A 339 12.11 -12.21 -18.51
N CYS A 340 11.93 -12.53 -17.23
CA CYS A 340 10.62 -12.89 -16.68
C CYS A 340 9.68 -11.67 -16.61
N ARG A 341 9.03 -11.36 -17.74
CA ARG A 341 8.07 -10.25 -17.92
C ARG A 341 6.92 -10.21 -16.90
N PHE A 342 6.61 -11.34 -16.26
CA PHE A 342 5.49 -11.46 -15.31
C PHE A 342 5.81 -11.05 -13.87
N LEU A 343 7.09 -10.89 -13.51
CA LEU A 343 7.50 -10.59 -12.13
C LEU A 343 7.63 -9.10 -11.85
N PHE A 344 7.86 -8.29 -12.88
CA PHE A 344 8.15 -6.86 -12.75
C PHE A 344 6.93 -5.97 -12.51
N LYS A 345 5.96 -6.41 -11.70
CA LYS A 345 4.88 -5.53 -11.23
C LYS A 345 5.33 -4.58 -10.13
N GLN A 346 6.48 -4.83 -9.49
CA GLN A 346 7.00 -4.00 -8.38
C GLN A 346 8.52 -3.98 -8.39
N ILE A 347 9.14 -2.89 -8.87
CA ILE A 347 10.51 -2.55 -8.45
C ILE A 347 10.34 -1.60 -7.26
N VAL A 348 10.76 -2.05 -6.08
CA VAL A 348 10.77 -1.23 -4.88
C VAL A 348 12.22 -0.85 -4.62
N LEU A 349 12.60 0.40 -4.86
CA LEU A 349 13.88 0.86 -4.32
C LEU A 349 13.72 1.17 -2.85
N VAL A 350 14.67 0.69 -2.06
CA VAL A 350 14.82 1.06 -0.67
C VAL A 350 15.23 2.54 -0.66
N ARG A 351 14.45 3.39 0.02
CA ARG A 351 14.84 4.76 0.32
C ARG A 351 16.20 4.73 1.03
N ILE A 352 17.16 5.51 0.51
CA ILE A 352 18.47 5.74 1.12
C ILE A 352 18.27 6.40 2.48
#